data_AF-A0A6F9CJX1-F1
#
_entry.id   AF-A0A6F9CJX1-F1
#
_cell.length_a   1.000
_cell.length_b   1.000
_cell.length_c   1.000
_cell.angle_alpha   90.00
_cell.angle_beta   90.00
_cell.angle_gamma   90.00
#
_symmetry.space_group_name_H-M   'P 1'
#
loop_
_entity.id
_entity.type
_entity.pdbx_description
1 polymer ?
#
loop_
_entity_poly.entity_id
_entity_poly.type
_entity_poly.pdbx_seq_one_letter_code
_entity_poly.pdbx_strand_id
1 'polypeptide(L)'
;PANIYKVSEDITVNEGSNVTLSCLANGRPDPSITWRLLNPSADSLDGEEYLDISGIMRNQAGRYECKASNDVATPDVKYVNVVVNYPPAIKNAKSSETQVGRMGVLQCDAAAVPKPEFEWYRDDK
;
A
#
# COMPACT_ATOMS: atom_id res chain seq x y z
N PRO A 1 10.80 -2.68 -29.52
CA PRO A 1 9.81 -1.97 -28.67
C PRO A 1 10.41 -1.81 -27.27
N ALA A 2 9.84 -0.95 -26.43
CA ALA A 2 10.19 -0.92 -25.01
C ALA A 2 9.97 -2.30 -24.36
N ASN A 3 10.90 -2.76 -23.53
CA ASN A 3 10.78 -4.00 -22.77
C ASN A 3 11.35 -3.84 -21.36
N ILE A 4 10.52 -4.09 -20.35
CA ILE A 4 10.92 -4.11 -18.94
C ILE A 4 11.54 -5.47 -18.64
N TYR A 5 12.85 -5.47 -18.35
CA TYR A 5 13.61 -6.70 -18.08
C TYR A 5 13.88 -6.93 -16.58
N LYS A 6 13.71 -5.91 -15.75
CA LYS A 6 13.84 -6.01 -14.30
C LYS A 6 12.87 -5.05 -13.61
N VAL A 7 12.18 -5.53 -12.59
CA VAL A 7 11.31 -4.73 -11.74
C VAL A 7 11.50 -5.18 -10.29
N SER A 8 11.27 -4.29 -9.31
CA SER A 8 11.27 -4.68 -7.90
C SER A 8 10.25 -5.78 -7.63
N GLU A 9 10.57 -6.66 -6.67
CA GLU A 9 9.62 -7.63 -6.15
C GLU A 9 8.61 -6.97 -5.22
N ASP A 10 7.54 -7.69 -4.89
CA ASP A 10 6.56 -7.27 -3.90
C ASP A 10 7.24 -7.09 -2.53
N ILE A 11 6.88 -6.02 -1.82
CA ILE A 11 7.51 -5.66 -0.55
C ILE A 11 6.49 -5.41 0.55
N THR A 12 6.90 -5.71 1.78
CA THR A 12 6.19 -5.35 3.00
C THR A 12 7.11 -4.52 3.87
N VAL A 13 6.67 -3.33 4.27
CA VAL A 13 7.47 -2.35 5.02
C VAL A 13 6.65 -1.72 6.14
N ASN A 14 7.30 -1.15 7.15
CA ASN A 14 6.59 -0.46 8.23
C ASN A 14 6.28 1.00 7.83
N GLU A 15 5.15 1.52 8.31
CA GLU A 15 4.79 2.93 8.15
C GLU A 15 5.92 3.85 8.62
N GLY A 16 6.24 4.87 7.84
CA GLY A 16 7.37 5.78 8.06
C GLY A 16 8.72 5.28 7.52
N SER A 17 8.79 4.09 6.92
CA SER A 17 10.04 3.61 6.28
C SER A 17 10.28 4.26 4.92
N ASN A 18 11.55 4.35 4.51
CA ASN A 18 11.91 4.74 3.14
C ASN A 18 11.86 3.51 2.22
N VAL A 19 11.33 3.71 1.01
CA VAL A 19 11.17 2.66 -0.01
C VAL A 19 11.74 3.15 -1.33
N THR A 20 12.47 2.29 -2.03
CA THR A 20 12.88 2.53 -3.42
C THR A 20 12.36 1.38 -4.27
N LEU A 21 11.49 1.68 -5.23
CA LEU A 21 11.07 0.75 -6.27
C LEU A 21 11.92 0.96 -7.52
N SER A 22 12.19 -0.11 -8.26
CA SER A 22 13.00 -0.08 -9.47
C SER A 22 12.23 -0.71 -10.64
N CYS A 23 12.41 -0.15 -11.82
CA CYS A 23 11.86 -0.64 -13.08
C CYS A 23 12.80 -0.28 -14.22
N LEU A 24 13.51 -1.28 -14.74
CA LEU A 24 14.51 -1.10 -15.77
C LEU A 24 13.98 -1.64 -17.09
N ALA A 25 14.01 -0.79 -18.12
CA ALA A 25 13.61 -1.14 -19.46
C ALA A 25 14.71 -0.87 -20.48
N ASN A 26 14.66 -1.59 -21.60
CA ASN A 26 15.48 -1.32 -22.77
C ASN A 26 14.58 -1.15 -24.01
N GLY A 27 15.12 -0.55 -25.06
CA GLY A 27 14.36 -0.26 -26.27
C GLY A 27 15.16 0.62 -27.22
N ARG A 28 14.69 0.76 -28.46
CA ARG A 28 15.21 1.76 -29.41
C ARG A 28 14.03 2.46 -30.09
N PRO A 29 13.86 3.80 -29.94
CA PRO A 29 14.59 4.71 -29.04
C PRO A 29 14.56 4.28 -27.57
N ASP A 30 15.45 4.85 -26.74
CA ASP A 30 15.51 4.54 -25.31
C ASP A 30 14.15 4.84 -24.65
N PRO A 31 13.59 3.90 -23.86
CA PRO A 31 12.25 4.04 -23.31
C PRO A 31 12.21 4.99 -22.11
N SER A 32 11.12 5.75 -21.97
CA SER A 32 10.80 6.48 -20.76
C SER A 32 9.96 5.62 -19.82
N ILE A 33 10.24 5.72 -18.52
CA ILE A 33 9.49 5.04 -17.45
C ILE A 33 8.53 6.04 -16.79
N THR A 34 7.32 5.58 -16.49
CA THR A 34 6.35 6.31 -15.69
C THR A 34 5.77 5.40 -14.61
N TRP A 35 5.58 5.95 -13.40
CA TRP A 35 4.99 5.24 -12.26
C TRP A 35 3.59 5.74 -11.94
N ARG A 36 2.70 4.82 -11.50
CA ARG A 36 1.36 5.14 -11.01
C ARG A 36 0.98 4.25 -9.83
N LEU A 37 0.32 4.82 -8.82
CA LEU A 37 -0.32 4.03 -7.77
C LEU A 37 -1.77 3.74 -8.20
N LEU A 38 -2.15 2.48 -8.42
CA LEU A 38 -3.46 2.18 -9.01
C LEU A 38 -4.66 2.34 -8.06
N ASN A 39 -4.46 2.50 -6.76
CA ASN A 39 -5.52 2.69 -5.77
C ASN A 39 -5.00 3.55 -4.60
N PRO A 40 -5.70 4.61 -4.15
CA PRO A 40 -7.07 5.01 -4.52
C PRO A 40 -7.18 5.99 -5.69
N SER A 41 -6.08 6.66 -6.06
CA SER A 41 -6.05 7.66 -7.13
C SER A 41 -4.98 7.22 -8.11
N ALA A 42 -5.33 6.93 -9.37
CA ALA A 42 -4.40 6.46 -10.39
C ALA A 42 -3.42 7.55 -10.89
N ASP A 43 -2.90 8.31 -9.93
CA ASP A 43 -2.07 9.49 -10.09
C ASP A 43 -0.68 9.08 -10.53
N SER A 44 -0.12 9.87 -11.43
CA SER A 44 1.28 9.74 -11.83
C SER A 44 2.17 10.14 -10.66
N LEU A 45 3.19 9.33 -10.41
CA LEU A 45 4.20 9.59 -9.40
C LEU A 45 5.47 10.13 -10.07
N ASP A 46 6.17 11.00 -9.37
CA ASP A 46 7.47 11.51 -9.81
C ASP A 46 8.52 10.40 -9.66
N GLY A 47 9.03 9.91 -10.79
CA GLY A 47 9.98 8.80 -10.83
C GLY A 47 10.27 8.35 -12.26
N GLU A 48 11.48 7.85 -12.46
CA GLU A 48 11.97 7.30 -13.73
C GLU A 48 12.25 5.79 -13.57
N GLU A 49 13.49 5.34 -13.78
CA GLU A 49 13.89 3.96 -13.49
C GLU A 49 13.72 3.59 -12.01
N TYR A 50 13.76 4.59 -11.13
CA TYR A 50 13.58 4.45 -9.69
C TYR A 50 12.47 5.37 -9.20
N LEU A 51 11.71 4.87 -8.23
CA LEU A 51 10.70 5.62 -7.49
C LEU A 51 11.06 5.59 -6.01
N ASP A 52 11.49 6.74 -5.49
CA ASP A 52 11.86 6.93 -4.09
C ASP A 52 10.69 7.50 -3.29
N ILE A 53 10.29 6.77 -2.24
CA ILE A 53 9.21 7.16 -1.33
C ILE A 53 9.82 7.30 0.06
N SER A 54 9.91 8.53 0.54
CA SER A 54 10.37 8.83 1.90
C SER A 54 9.22 8.77 2.88
N GLY A 55 9.39 8.03 3.99
CA GLY A 55 8.38 7.97 5.05
C GLY A 55 7.03 7.45 4.58
N ILE A 56 6.98 6.25 3.97
CA ILE A 56 5.76 5.71 3.37
C ILE A 56 4.60 5.60 4.37
N MET A 57 3.43 6.07 3.97
CA MET A 57 2.21 6.09 4.78
C MET A 57 1.23 5.00 4.35
N ARG A 58 0.34 4.56 5.25
CA ARG A 58 -0.63 3.49 4.97
C ARG A 58 -1.59 3.75 3.79
N ASN A 59 -1.81 5.01 3.41
CA ASN A 59 -2.62 5.38 2.24
C ASN A 59 -1.87 5.25 0.91
N GLN A 60 -0.55 5.02 0.96
CA GLN A 60 0.31 4.71 -0.19
C GLN A 60 0.50 3.19 -0.35
N ALA A 61 -0.06 2.36 0.53
CA ALA A 61 -0.10 0.92 0.32
C ALA A 61 -0.97 0.60 -0.91
N GLY A 62 -0.51 -0.32 -1.75
CA GLY A 62 -1.25 -0.71 -2.94
C GLY A 62 -0.37 -1.27 -4.05
N ARG A 63 -0.98 -1.33 -5.25
CA ARG A 63 -0.33 -1.83 -6.45
C ARG A 63 0.22 -0.68 -7.27
N TYR A 64 1.54 -0.66 -7.41
CA TYR A 64 2.27 0.28 -8.23
C TYR A 64 2.40 -0.29 -9.64
N GLU A 65 2.10 0.54 -10.64
CA GLU A 65 2.31 0.27 -12.06
C GLU A 65 3.57 0.98 -12.53
N CYS A 66 4.48 0.24 -13.14
CA CYS A 66 5.56 0.79 -13.95
C CYS A 66 5.21 0.58 -15.43
N LYS A 67 5.28 1.64 -16.22
CA LYS A 67 5.04 1.62 -17.66
C LYS A 67 6.28 2.14 -18.40
N ALA A 68 6.75 1.40 -19.40
CA ALA A 68 7.86 1.76 -20.27
C ALA A 68 7.36 2.06 -21.69
N SER A 69 7.58 3.27 -22.22
CA SER A 69 7.18 3.68 -23.58
C SER A 69 8.35 4.22 -24.37
N ASN A 70 8.41 3.91 -25.67
CA ASN A 70 9.31 4.56 -26.62
C ASN A 70 8.60 4.96 -27.93
N ASP A 71 7.27 5.02 -27.89
CA ASP A 71 6.36 5.39 -28.99
C ASP A 71 6.48 4.57 -30.28
N VAL A 72 7.24 3.46 -30.27
CA VAL A 72 7.35 2.53 -31.41
C VAL A 72 6.23 1.49 -31.39
N ALA A 73 5.76 1.09 -30.20
CA ALA A 73 4.74 0.07 -30.02
C ALA A 73 3.96 0.31 -28.72
N THR A 74 3.04 -0.60 -28.40
CA THR A 74 2.36 -0.60 -27.10
C THR A 74 3.40 -0.63 -25.97
N PRO A 75 3.25 0.24 -24.96
CA PRO A 75 4.13 0.27 -23.79
C PRO A 75 4.14 -1.08 -23.06
N ASP A 76 5.31 -1.48 -22.54
CA ASP A 76 5.42 -2.63 -21.63
C ASP A 76 5.05 -2.17 -20.21
N VAL A 77 4.37 -3.03 -19.45
CA VAL A 77 3.81 -2.69 -18.14
C VAL A 77 4.10 -3.80 -17.15
N LYS A 78 4.62 -3.43 -15.97
CA LYS A 78 4.85 -4.32 -14.83
C LYS A 78 4.25 -3.74 -13.56
N TYR A 79 4.08 -4.59 -12.57
CA TYR A 79 3.42 -4.23 -11.31
C TYR A 79 4.24 -4.68 -10.11
N VAL A 80 4.15 -3.90 -9.03
CA VAL A 80 4.74 -4.19 -7.72
C VAL A 80 3.71 -3.94 -6.64
N ASN A 81 3.50 -4.88 -5.74
CA ASN A 81 2.64 -4.69 -4.57
C ASN A 81 3.46 -4.20 -3.37
N VAL A 82 2.99 -3.12 -2.75
CA VAL A 82 3.58 -2.56 -1.54
C VAL A 82 2.57 -2.66 -0.41
N VAL A 83 2.94 -3.43 0.61
CA VAL A 83 2.19 -3.56 1.87
C VAL A 83 2.85 -2.67 2.93
N VAL A 84 2.05 -1.85 3.59
CA VAL A 84 2.52 -1.00 4.70
C VAL A 84 1.94 -1.53 6.01
N ASN A 85 2.80 -2.01 6.89
CA ASN A 85 2.45 -2.42 8.25
C ASN A 85 2.25 -1.18 9.13
N TYR A 86 1.19 -1.18 9.94
CA TYR A 86 0.91 -0.12 10.89
C TYR A 86 0.19 -0.69 12.12
N PRO A 87 0.43 -0.11 13.31
CA PRO A 87 -0.13 -0.62 14.56
C PRO A 87 -1.66 -0.46 14.60
N PRO A 88 -2.35 -1.24 15.45
CA PRO A 88 -3.80 -1.15 15.60
C PRO A 88 -4.25 0.25 16.01
N ALA A 89 -5.18 0.80 15.25
CA ALA A 89 -5.85 2.06 15.53
C ALA A 89 -7.35 1.84 15.62
N ILE A 90 -7.93 2.08 16.79
CA ILE A 90 -9.37 1.98 17.03
C ILE A 90 -10.08 3.00 16.12
N LYS A 91 -11.02 2.50 15.31
CA LYS A 91 -11.88 3.30 14.44
C LYS A 91 -13.21 3.59 15.09
N ASN A 92 -13.79 2.59 15.74
CA ASN A 92 -15.05 2.74 16.48
C ASN A 92 -15.01 1.89 17.75
N ALA A 93 -15.57 2.41 18.83
CA ALA A 93 -15.86 1.65 20.04
C ALA A 93 -17.26 2.03 20.52
N LYS A 94 -18.11 1.04 20.78
CA LYS A 94 -19.49 1.24 21.22
C LYS A 94 -19.85 0.27 22.33
N SER A 95 -20.64 0.74 23.27
CA SER A 95 -21.27 -0.07 24.31
C SER A 95 -22.79 0.05 24.22
N SER A 96 -23.48 -1.02 24.61
CA SER A 96 -24.94 -1.01 24.74
C SER A 96 -25.33 -0.80 26.20
N GLU A 97 -26.15 0.20 26.48
CA GLU A 97 -26.85 0.30 27.77
C GLU A 97 -27.99 -0.71 27.81
N THR A 98 -28.05 -1.50 28.88
CA THR A 98 -29.03 -2.57 29.03
C THR A 98 -29.51 -2.66 30.46
N GLN A 99 -30.72 -3.18 30.66
CA GLN A 99 -31.26 -3.40 32.00
C GLN A 99 -30.52 -4.52 32.73
N VAL A 100 -30.51 -4.47 34.06
CA VAL A 100 -29.95 -5.53 34.89
C VAL A 100 -30.56 -6.89 34.51
N GLY A 101 -29.70 -7.89 34.32
CA GLY A 101 -30.10 -9.24 33.91
C GLY A 101 -30.29 -9.43 32.39
N ARG A 102 -30.09 -8.39 31.57
CA ARG A 102 -30.07 -8.52 30.11
C ARG A 102 -28.64 -8.55 29.56
N MET A 103 -28.49 -9.14 28.38
CA MET A 103 -27.23 -9.17 27.64
C MET A 103 -26.84 -7.75 27.19
N GLY A 104 -25.59 -7.39 27.40
CA GLY A 104 -24.96 -6.20 26.84
C GLY A 104 -23.96 -6.57 25.75
N VAL A 105 -23.75 -5.70 24.78
CA VAL A 105 -22.77 -5.89 23.70
C VAL A 105 -21.75 -4.76 23.74
N LEU A 106 -20.48 -5.14 23.68
CA LEU A 106 -19.36 -4.25 23.43
C LEU A 106 -18.84 -4.52 22.01
N GLN A 107 -18.69 -3.46 21.23
CA GLN A 107 -18.17 -3.53 19.88
C GLN A 107 -16.93 -2.66 19.76
N CYS A 108 -15.87 -3.21 19.17
CA CYS A 108 -14.63 -2.49 18.86
C CYS A 108 -14.21 -2.82 17.43
N ASP A 109 -14.04 -1.80 16.61
CA ASP A 109 -13.49 -1.89 15.27
C ASP A 109 -12.11 -1.23 15.27
N ALA A 110 -11.07 -1.95 14.89
CA ALA A 110 -9.71 -1.43 14.77
C ALA A 110 -9.13 -1.73 13.38
N ALA A 111 -8.36 -0.79 12.83
CA ALA A 111 -7.60 -1.00 11.61
C ALA A 111 -6.14 -1.25 11.95
N ALA A 112 -5.56 -2.31 11.39
CA ALA A 112 -4.14 -2.64 11.53
C ALA A 112 -3.68 -3.49 10.32
N VAL A 113 -2.39 -3.43 10.03
CA VAL A 113 -1.72 -4.41 9.16
C VAL A 113 -0.43 -4.85 9.88
N PRO A 114 -0.26 -6.15 10.20
CA PRO A 114 -1.21 -7.25 9.99
C PRO A 114 -2.48 -7.13 10.85
N LYS A 115 -3.47 -8.01 10.62
CA LYS A 115 -4.76 -7.99 11.31
C LYS A 115 -4.56 -8.00 12.84
N PRO A 116 -5.26 -7.15 13.61
CA PRO A 116 -5.07 -7.08 15.05
C PRO A 116 -5.73 -8.25 15.78
N GLU A 117 -5.20 -8.56 16.97
CA GLU A 117 -5.87 -9.38 17.97
C GLU A 117 -6.65 -8.48 18.94
N PHE A 118 -7.76 -8.99 19.46
CA PHE A 118 -8.65 -8.24 20.35
C PHE A 118 -8.76 -8.92 21.70
N GLU A 119 -8.61 -8.14 22.76
CA GLU A 119 -8.80 -8.56 24.14
C GLU A 119 -9.69 -7.55 24.86
N TRP A 120 -10.51 -8.04 25.79
CA TRP A 120 -11.44 -7.23 26.57
C TRP A 120 -11.12 -7.38 28.05
N TYR A 121 -10.99 -6.24 28.73
CA TYR A 121 -10.71 -6.16 30.16
C TYR A 121 -11.83 -5.39 30.86
N ARG A 122 -12.10 -5.72 32.12
CA ARG A 122 -13.05 -4.99 32.97
C ARG A 122 -12.34 -4.53 34.23
N ASP A 123 -12.39 -3.23 34.49
CA ASP A 123 -11.76 -2.61 35.68
C ASP A 123 -10.25 -2.92 35.76
N ASP A 124 -9.56 -2.82 34.62
CA ASP A 124 -8.13 -3.10 34.45
C ASP A 124 -7.72 -4.55 34.81
N LYS A 125 -8.67 -5.50 34.67
CA LYS A 125 -8.50 -6.94 34.93
C LYS A 125 -9.06 -7.81 33.83
#